data_AF-A0A958DH07-F1
#
_entry.id   AF-A0A958DH07-F1
#
_cell.length_a   1.000
_cell.length_b   1.000
_cell.length_c   1.000
_cell.angle_alpha   90.00
_cell.angle_beta   90.00
_cell.angle_gamma   90.00
#
_symmetry.space_group_name_H-M   'P 1'
#
loop_
_entity.id
_entity.type
_entity.pdbx_description
1 polymer ?
#
loop_
_entity_poly.entity_id
_entity_poly.type
_entity_poly.pdbx_seq_one_letter_code
_entity_poly.pdbx_strand_id
1 'polypeptide(L)'
;MTDTTARRGGQVDAFSIFARFAPLIFLVILMAVFWVLNPRFVLTLNLFNIMLQVSIYGLLAIGMTFVILTAGIDLSVGSLLAMAGLVAAAVSKGGLSNRFTVGEGQDALANPWYLAALAAIGVGLIAGFVQGSAITRLKVPPFVVTLG
;
A
#
# COMPACT_ATOMS: atom_id res chain seq x y z
N MET A 1 -45.92 31.58 8.92
CA MET A 1 -45.82 32.30 10.21
C MET A 1 -45.18 31.30 11.16
N THR A 2 -43.89 31.33 11.45
CA THR A 2 -42.86 32.39 11.48
C THR A 2 -41.49 31.73 11.41
N ASP A 3 -40.57 32.37 10.67
CA ASP A 3 -39.13 32.48 10.97
C ASP A 3 -38.26 31.21 11.06
N THR A 4 -37.06 31.12 10.49
CA THR A 4 -36.14 32.16 10.02
C THR A 4 -35.09 31.52 9.11
N THR A 5 -34.91 32.11 7.94
CA THR A 5 -33.65 32.09 7.21
C THR A 5 -32.54 32.68 8.07
N ALA A 6 -31.80 31.86 8.80
CA ALA A 6 -30.53 32.28 9.42
C ALA A 6 -29.39 31.85 8.49
N ARG A 7 -29.05 32.75 7.56
CA ARG A 7 -27.77 32.73 6.85
C ARG A 7 -26.64 32.79 7.90
N ARG A 8 -26.03 31.65 8.23
CA ARG A 8 -24.75 31.65 8.97
C ARG A 8 -23.68 32.16 8.01
N GLY A 9 -23.36 33.44 8.14
CA GLY A 9 -22.20 34.07 7.50
C GLY A 9 -20.93 33.30 7.85
N GLY A 10 -20.01 33.25 6.88
CA GLY A 10 -18.75 32.54 6.95
C GLY A 10 -17.81 33.04 8.03
N GLN A 11 -18.05 32.64 9.27
CA GLN A 11 -16.98 32.52 10.25
C GLN A 11 -16.24 31.23 9.89
N VAL A 12 -15.05 31.36 9.33
CA VAL A 12 -14.10 30.25 9.22
C VAL A 12 -13.87 29.73 10.63
N ASP A 13 -14.51 28.61 10.95
CA ASP A 13 -14.38 27.97 12.24
C ASP A 13 -12.95 27.43 12.33
N ALA A 14 -12.08 28.17 13.04
CA ALA A 14 -10.66 27.88 13.17
C ALA A 14 -10.42 26.44 13.65
N PHE A 15 -11.35 25.90 14.44
CA PHE A 15 -11.34 24.52 14.88
C PHE A 15 -11.56 23.52 13.73
N SER A 16 -12.49 23.81 12.82
CA SER A 16 -12.75 22.99 11.62
C SER A 16 -11.55 22.98 10.66
N ILE A 17 -10.85 24.11 10.54
CA ILE A 17 -9.64 24.24 9.74
C ILE A 17 -8.50 23.44 10.39
N PHE A 18 -8.31 23.58 11.70
CA PHE A 18 -7.30 22.82 12.44
C PHE A 18 -7.54 21.32 12.36
N ALA A 19 -8.78 20.86 12.54
CA ALA A 19 -9.16 19.45 12.44
C ALA A 19 -8.88 18.86 11.05
N ARG A 20 -9.08 19.65 9.98
CA ARG A 20 -8.77 19.23 8.60
C ARG A 20 -7.28 19.01 8.37
N PHE A 21 -6.42 19.82 8.99
CA PHE A 21 -4.96 19.70 8.87
C PHE A 21 -4.32 18.90 10.00
N ALA A 22 -5.10 18.39 10.95
CA ALA A 22 -4.60 17.65 12.11
C ALA A 22 -3.64 16.50 11.74
N PRO A 23 -3.87 15.68 10.70
CA PRO A 23 -2.93 14.63 10.32
C PRO A 23 -1.57 15.19 9.85
N LEU A 24 -1.59 16.30 9.11
CA LEU A 24 -0.37 16.94 8.60
C LEU A 24 0.40 17.64 9.72
N ILE A 25 -0.32 18.32 10.62
CA ILE A 25 0.25 18.93 11.82
C ILE A 25 0.88 17.86 12.70
N PHE A 26 0.17 16.75 12.94
CA PHE A 26 0.68 15.61 13.68
C PHE A 26 1.93 15.02 13.03
N LEU A 27 1.96 14.85 11.70
CA LEU A 27 3.14 14.39 10.96
C LEU A 27 4.34 15.31 11.19
N VAL A 28 4.17 16.63 11.08
CA VAL A 28 5.26 17.61 11.29
C VAL A 28 5.79 17.53 12.72
N ILE A 29 4.90 17.45 13.71
CA ILE A 29 5.29 17.28 15.12
C ILE A 29 6.07 15.98 15.31
N LEU A 30 5.58 14.87 14.75
CA LEU A 30 6.25 13.57 14.85
C LEU A 30 7.64 13.59 14.22
N MET A 31 7.79 14.24 13.06
CA MET A 31 9.10 14.44 12.43
C MET A 31 10.06 15.25 13.30
N ALA A 32 9.58 16.32 13.94
CA ALA A 32 10.39 17.12 14.86
C ALA A 32 10.83 16.30 16.10
N VAL A 33 9.92 15.52 16.68
CA VAL A 33 10.22 14.63 17.81
C VAL A 33 11.29 13.61 17.43
N PHE A 34 11.13 12.92 16.29
CA PHE A 34 12.13 11.93 15.86
C PHE A 34 13.46 12.54 15.47
N TRP A 35 13.47 13.76 14.94
CA TRP A 35 14.71 14.48 14.67
C TRP A 35 15.48 14.80 15.96
N VAL A 36 14.79 15.26 17.00
CA VAL A 36 15.39 15.54 18.31
C VAL A 36 15.90 14.27 18.99
N LEU A 37 15.12 13.19 18.95
CA LEU A 37 15.52 11.90 19.54
C LEU A 37 16.66 11.22 18.78
N ASN A 38 16.70 11.39 17.45
CA ASN A 38 17.73 10.82 16.60
C ASN A 38 18.05 11.74 15.42
N PRO A 39 19.17 12.49 15.46
CA PRO A 39 19.58 13.39 14.37
C PRO A 39 19.74 12.68 13.01
N ARG A 40 19.96 11.36 13.00
CA ARG A 40 20.07 10.57 11.75
C ARG A 40 18.72 10.38 11.04
N PHE A 41 17.60 10.68 11.71
CA PHE A 41 16.26 10.56 11.14
C PHE A 41 16.06 11.44 9.90
N VAL A 42 16.57 12.67 9.90
CA VAL A 42 16.39 13.63 8.79
C VAL A 42 17.43 13.47 7.68
N LEU A 43 18.30 12.46 7.75
CA LEU A 43 19.23 12.18 6.66
C LEU A 43 18.46 11.84 5.39
N THR A 44 18.93 12.34 4.25
CA THR A 44 18.30 12.14 2.93
C THR A 44 18.01 10.68 2.65
N LEU A 45 18.92 9.77 3.02
CA LEU A 45 18.74 8.33 2.84
C LEU A 45 17.58 7.77 3.67
N ASN A 46 17.44 8.20 4.93
CA ASN A 46 16.33 7.75 5.78
C ASN A 46 14.99 8.32 5.29
N LEU A 47 14.96 9.61 4.93
CA LEU A 47 13.77 10.23 4.36
C LEU A 47 13.36 9.56 3.04
N PHE A 48 14.31 9.24 2.16
CA PHE A 48 14.04 8.54 0.91
C PHE A 48 13.51 7.13 1.15
N ASN A 49 14.07 6.39 2.12
CA ASN A 49 13.57 5.06 2.49
C ASN A 49 12.14 5.11 3.02
N ILE A 50 11.82 6.08 3.88
CA ILE A 50 10.45 6.29 4.39
C ILE A 50 9.50 6.64 3.23
N MET A 51 9.90 7.55 2.35
CA MET A 51 9.09 7.94 1.18
C MET A 51 8.84 6.75 0.24
N LEU A 52 9.84 5.91 -0.01
CA LEU A 52 9.67 4.68 -0.79
C LEU A 52 8.69 3.71 -0.12
N GLN A 53 8.79 3.53 1.20
CA GLN A 53 7.88 2.66 1.94
C GLN A 53 6.43 3.17 1.89
N VAL A 54 6.23 4.49 2.02
CA VAL A 54 4.90 5.11 1.91
C VAL A 54 4.36 5.04 0.47
N SER A 55 5.23 5.15 -0.53
CA SER A 55 4.84 5.08 -1.95
C SER A 55 4.18 3.75 -2.31
N ILE A 56 4.59 2.65 -1.68
CA ILE A 56 3.95 1.34 -1.85
C ILE A 56 2.48 1.40 -1.41
N TYR A 57 2.19 1.94 -0.22
CA TYR A 57 0.82 2.10 0.25
C TYR A 57 0.00 3.07 -0.63
N GLY A 58 0.63 4.13 -1.14
CA GLY A 58 -0.01 5.05 -2.08
C GLY A 58 -0.42 4.36 -3.38
N LEU A 59 0.46 3.54 -3.97
CA LEU A 59 0.16 2.79 -5.19
C LEU A 59 -0.94 1.74 -4.96
N LEU A 60 -0.91 1.05 -3.83
CA LEU A 60 -1.98 0.12 -3.45
C LEU A 60 -3.32 0.84 -3.27
N ALA A 61 -3.33 2.01 -2.63
CA ALA A 61 -4.54 2.80 -2.44
C ALA A 61 -5.20 3.18 -3.78
N ILE A 62 -4.40 3.50 -4.81
CA ILE A 62 -4.92 3.75 -6.17
C ILE A 62 -5.66 2.52 -6.70
N GLY A 63 -5.09 1.32 -6.59
CA GLY A 63 -5.76 0.08 -7.00
C GLY A 63 -7.06 -0.17 -6.21
N MET A 64 -7.02 0.06 -4.90
CA MET A 64 -8.16 -0.09 -4.00
C MET A 64 -9.32 0.87 -4.31
N THR A 65 -9.06 2.02 -4.96
CA THR A 65 -10.14 2.91 -5.37
C THR A 65 -11.13 2.21 -6.30
N PHE A 66 -10.66 1.38 -7.24
CA PHE A 66 -11.54 0.64 -8.15
C PHE A 66 -12.41 -0.37 -7.40
N VAL A 67 -11.87 -1.03 -6.37
CA VAL A 67 -12.63 -1.96 -5.52
C VAL A 67 -13.74 -1.22 -4.77
N ILE A 68 -13.41 -0.10 -4.14
CA ILE A 68 -14.36 0.71 -3.36
C ILE A 68 -15.48 1.26 -4.26
N LEU A 69 -15.14 1.66 -5.49
CA LEU A 69 -16.13 2.11 -6.48
C LEU A 69 -17.15 1.02 -6.84
N THR A 70 -16.78 -0.26 -6.72
CA THR A 70 -17.72 -1.39 -6.88
C THR A 70 -18.50 -1.75 -5.61
N ALA A 71 -18.46 -0.90 -4.58
CA ALA A 71 -19.00 -1.16 -3.24
C ALA A 71 -18.43 -2.43 -2.58
N GLY A 72 -17.25 -2.86 -3.02
CA GLY A 72 -16.51 -3.99 -2.45
C GLY A 72 -15.55 -3.55 -1.35
N ILE A 73 -15.12 -4.51 -0.53
CA ILE A 73 -14.00 -4.38 0.40
C ILE A 73 -12.99 -5.44 -0.03
N ASP A 74 -11.75 -5.03 -0.30
CA ASP A 74 -10.65 -5.96 -0.59
C ASP A 74 -9.73 -6.06 0.62
N LEU A 75 -9.72 -7.23 1.23
CA LEU A 75 -8.89 -7.58 2.38
C LEU A 75 -7.59 -8.28 1.95
N SER A 76 -7.47 -8.69 0.68
CA SER A 76 -6.37 -9.48 0.15
C SER A 76 -5.18 -8.65 -0.27
N VAL A 77 -5.30 -7.32 -0.32
CA VAL A 77 -4.21 -6.42 -0.75
C VAL A 77 -2.90 -6.67 0.01
N GLY A 78 -2.99 -7.03 1.29
CA GLY A 78 -1.83 -7.41 2.11
C GLY A 78 -1.25 -8.78 1.76
N SER A 79 -2.10 -9.80 1.61
CA SER A 79 -1.66 -11.17 1.26
C SER A 79 -1.12 -11.25 -0.17
N LEU A 80 -1.72 -10.52 -1.11
CA LEU A 80 -1.24 -10.37 -2.49
C LEU A 80 0.11 -9.65 -2.55
N LEU A 81 0.30 -8.56 -1.79
CA LEU A 81 1.59 -7.89 -1.69
C LEU A 81 2.67 -8.85 -1.16
N ALA A 82 2.37 -9.59 -0.11
CA ALA A 82 3.29 -10.56 0.48
C ALA A 82 3.62 -11.69 -0.51
N MET A 83 2.62 -12.23 -1.22
CA MET A 83 2.80 -13.26 -2.24
C MET A 83 3.65 -12.76 -3.41
N ALA A 84 3.35 -11.57 -3.94
CA ALA A 84 4.12 -10.96 -5.03
C ALA A 84 5.58 -10.71 -4.61
N GLY A 85 5.80 -10.22 -3.38
CA GLY A 85 7.13 -10.04 -2.80
C GLY A 85 7.89 -11.36 -2.63
N LEU A 86 7.22 -12.42 -2.16
CA LEU A 86 7.81 -13.75 -2.04
C LEU A 86 8.20 -14.33 -3.41
N VAL A 87 7.36 -14.14 -4.44
CA VAL A 87 7.64 -14.56 -5.82
C VAL A 87 8.82 -13.79 -6.39
N ALA A 88 8.85 -12.47 -6.22
CA ALA A 88 9.98 -11.63 -6.65
C ALA A 88 11.28 -12.12 -6.01
N ALA A 89 11.28 -12.33 -4.69
CA ALA A 89 12.44 -12.81 -3.94
C ALA A 89 12.87 -14.23 -4.35
N ALA A 90 11.93 -15.12 -4.64
CA ALA A 90 12.23 -16.47 -5.09
C ALA A 90 12.85 -16.48 -6.50
N VAL A 91 12.34 -15.64 -7.41
CA VAL A 91 12.86 -15.53 -8.78
C VAL A 91 14.22 -14.85 -8.79
N SER A 92 14.42 -13.81 -7.98
CA SER A 92 15.72 -13.12 -7.81
C SER A 92 16.77 -13.98 -7.10
N LYS A 93 16.40 -15.13 -6.53
CA LYS A 93 17.33 -16.12 -5.96
C LYS A 93 17.67 -17.25 -6.94
N GLY A 94 17.14 -17.23 -8.16
CA GLY A 94 17.40 -18.23 -9.19
C GLY A 94 16.24 -19.19 -9.45
N GLY A 95 15.03 -18.88 -8.97
CA GLY A 95 13.84 -19.69 -9.24
C GLY A 95 13.69 -20.91 -8.32
N LEU A 96 12.93 -21.93 -8.76
CA LEU A 96 12.54 -23.10 -7.94
C LEU A 96 13.75 -23.95 -7.48
N SER A 97 14.83 -23.91 -8.25
CA SER A 97 16.11 -24.58 -8.02
C SER A 97 16.81 -24.13 -6.74
N ASN A 98 16.70 -22.85 -6.37
CA ASN A 98 17.42 -22.24 -5.24
C ASN A 98 16.48 -21.68 -4.16
N ARG A 99 15.23 -22.18 -4.09
CA ARG A 99 14.21 -21.67 -3.15
C ARG A 99 14.55 -21.88 -1.66
N PHE A 100 15.49 -22.75 -1.33
CA PHE A 100 15.84 -23.14 0.04
C PHE A 100 17.34 -22.98 0.39
N THR A 101 18.15 -22.39 -0.49
CA THR A 101 19.56 -22.14 -0.18
C THR A 101 19.72 -20.93 0.74
N VAL A 102 20.20 -21.17 1.95
CA VAL A 102 20.63 -20.14 2.91
C VAL A 102 22.16 -20.19 2.94
N GLY A 103 22.81 -19.34 2.13
CA GLY A 103 24.27 -19.25 2.08
C GLY A 103 24.78 -18.38 0.94
N GLU A 104 25.94 -17.73 1.16
CA GLU A 104 26.70 -16.91 0.20
C GLU A 104 27.37 -17.76 -0.90
N GLY A 105 26.64 -18.72 -1.46
CA GLY A 105 27.10 -19.60 -2.51
C GLY A 105 27.14 -18.88 -3.86
N GLN A 106 28.37 -18.70 -4.33
CA GLN A 106 28.81 -18.08 -5.58
C GLN A 106 28.02 -18.56 -6.81
N ASP A 107 26.90 -17.89 -7.11
CA ASP A 107 26.34 -17.65 -8.45
C ASP A 107 25.25 -16.55 -8.32
N ALA A 108 25.56 -15.51 -7.54
CA ALA A 108 24.70 -14.37 -7.22
C ALA A 108 24.42 -13.44 -8.44
N LEU A 109 24.45 -13.97 -9.66
CA LEU A 109 23.81 -13.41 -10.87
C LEU A 109 22.41 -14.01 -11.04
N ALA A 110 21.72 -14.22 -9.91
CA ALA A 110 20.47 -14.95 -9.80
C ALA A 110 19.30 -14.18 -10.43
N ASN A 111 19.13 -14.35 -11.74
CA ASN A 111 18.12 -13.73 -12.61
C ASN A 111 18.07 -12.19 -12.61
N PRO A 112 18.03 -11.56 -13.79
CA PRO A 112 17.86 -10.11 -13.88
C PRO A 112 16.60 -9.63 -13.14
N TRP A 113 16.69 -8.46 -12.49
CA TRP A 113 15.61 -7.88 -11.68
C TRP A 113 14.28 -7.78 -12.44
N TYR A 114 14.34 -7.60 -13.77
CA TYR A 114 13.15 -7.53 -14.62
C TYR A 114 12.37 -8.85 -14.65
N LEU A 115 13.02 -10.01 -14.54
CA LEU A 115 12.32 -11.31 -14.45
C LEU A 115 11.56 -11.45 -13.14
N ALA A 116 12.17 -11.02 -12.03
CA ALA A 116 11.51 -11.01 -10.72
C ALA A 116 10.30 -10.06 -10.73
N ALA A 117 10.44 -8.88 -11.34
CA ALA A 117 9.33 -7.93 -11.51
C ALA A 117 8.20 -8.51 -12.37
N LEU A 118 8.52 -9.10 -13.53
CA LEU A 118 7.52 -9.73 -14.41
C LEU A 118 6.81 -10.89 -13.74
N ALA A 119 7.53 -11.72 -12.98
CA ALA A 119 6.93 -12.83 -12.24
C ALA A 119 5.98 -12.35 -11.13
N ALA A 120 6.37 -11.32 -10.38
CA ALA A 120 5.54 -10.72 -9.34
C ALA A 120 4.26 -10.09 -9.93
N ILE A 121 4.40 -9.34 -11.03
CA ILE A 121 3.27 -8.77 -11.77
C ILE A 121 2.36 -9.88 -12.28
N GLY A 122 2.92 -10.94 -12.87
CA GLY A 122 2.16 -12.07 -13.40
C GLY A 122 1.33 -12.77 -12.34
N VAL A 123 1.92 -13.06 -11.16
CA VAL A 123 1.18 -13.67 -10.05
C VAL A 123 0.09 -12.76 -9.51
N GLY A 124 0.39 -11.45 -9.34
CA GLY A 124 -0.60 -10.47 -8.92
C GLY A 124 -1.79 -10.36 -9.88
N LEU A 125 -1.54 -10.35 -11.20
CA LEU A 125 -2.57 -10.32 -12.23
C LEU A 125 -3.43 -11.58 -12.23
N ILE A 126 -2.82 -12.76 -12.11
CA ILE A 126 -3.55 -14.03 -12.06
C ILE A 126 -4.46 -14.06 -10.83
N ALA A 127 -3.91 -13.74 -9.66
CA ALA A 127 -4.69 -13.76 -8.42
C ALA A 127 -5.83 -12.73 -8.45
N GLY A 128 -5.56 -11.50 -8.90
CA GLY A 128 -6.59 -10.47 -9.07
C GLY A 128 -7.67 -10.87 -10.09
N PHE A 129 -7.29 -11.52 -11.19
CA PHE A 129 -8.24 -12.04 -12.18
C PHE A 129 -9.14 -13.14 -11.60
N VAL A 130 -8.57 -14.06 -10.80
CA VAL A 130 -9.34 -15.11 -10.12
C VAL A 130 -10.34 -14.49 -9.16
N GLN A 131 -9.90 -13.55 -8.32
CA GLN A 131 -10.78 -12.86 -7.36
C GLN A 131 -11.90 -12.08 -8.09
N GLY A 132 -11.55 -11.27 -9.09
CA GLY A 132 -12.52 -10.51 -9.88
C GLY A 132 -13.51 -11.40 -10.62
N SER A 133 -13.07 -12.54 -11.14
CA SER A 133 -13.93 -13.53 -11.79
C SER A 133 -14.89 -14.19 -10.80
N ALA A 134 -14.42 -14.53 -9.60
CA ALA A 134 -15.27 -15.09 -8.55
C ALA A 134 -16.37 -14.09 -8.13
N ILE A 135 -16.01 -12.83 -7.95
CA ILE A 135 -16.97 -11.78 -7.58
C ILE A 135 -18.01 -11.57 -8.69
N THR A 136 -17.55 -11.42 -9.94
CA THR A 136 -18.43 -11.06 -11.07
C THR A 136 -19.27 -12.22 -11.60
N ARG A 137 -18.73 -13.44 -11.65
CA ARG A 137 -19.41 -14.61 -12.24
C ARG A 137 -20.10 -15.49 -11.20
N LEU A 138 -19.45 -15.72 -10.06
CA LEU A 138 -20.00 -16.58 -9.00
C LEU A 138 -20.88 -15.80 -8.01
N LYS A 139 -20.91 -14.46 -8.11
CA LYS A 139 -21.70 -13.56 -7.25
C LYS A 139 -21.43 -13.76 -5.77
N VAL A 140 -20.20 -14.17 -5.44
CA VAL A 140 -19.75 -14.31 -4.05
C VAL A 140 -19.42 -12.91 -3.52
N PRO A 141 -19.83 -12.57 -2.28
CA PRO A 141 -19.48 -11.29 -1.68
C PRO A 141 -17.96 -11.01 -1.68
N PRO A 142 -17.48 -9.81 -2.07
CA PRO A 142 -16.06 -9.51 -2.21
C PRO A 142 -15.21 -9.76 -0.97
N PHE A 143 -15.73 -9.46 0.23
CA PHE A 143 -14.99 -9.68 1.47
C PHE A 143 -14.67 -11.16 1.72
N VAL A 144 -15.53 -12.09 1.26
CA VAL A 144 -15.31 -13.54 1.40
C VAL A 144 -14.20 -14.00 0.46
N VAL A 145 -14.23 -13.52 -0.78
CA VAL A 145 -13.23 -13.86 -1.82
C VAL A 145 -11.85 -13.33 -1.45
N THR A 146 -11.78 -12.21 -0.73
CA THR A 146 -10.53 -11.51 -0.40
C THR A 146 -10.01 -11.80 1.00
N LEU A 147 -10.65 -12.69 1.78
CA LEU A 147 -10.29 -12.93 3.19
C LEU A 147 -9.02 -13.79 3.38
N GLY A 148 -8.52 -14.43 2.32
CA GLY A 148 -7.33 -15.31 2.39
C GLY A 148 -6.90 -15.86 1.04
#